data_AF-A0A345DE97-F1
#
_entry.id   AF-A0A345DE97-F1
#
_cell.length_a   1.000
_cell.length_b   1.000
_cell.length_c   1.000
_cell.angle_alpha   90.00
_cell.angle_beta   90.00
_cell.angle_gamma   90.00
#
_symmetry.space_group_name_H-M   'P 1'
#
loop_
_entity.id
_entity.type
_entity.pdbx_description
1 polymer ?
#
loop_
_entity_poly.entity_id
_entity_poly.type
_entity_poly.pdbx_seq_one_letter_code
_entity_poly.pdbx_strand_id
1 'polypeptide(L)' 'MTDKPHGLTGKKNAKKDETAESWLQVRTLTSDKSLWVKAAQKSGGNLSGWVTKTLNDVAKKELNIKE' A
#
# COMPACT_ATOMS: atom_id res chain seq x y z
N MET A 1 -49.76 8.14 -10.31
CA MET A 1 -48.39 8.56 -10.02
C MET A 1 -47.60 7.29 -9.73
N THR A 2 -46.72 6.89 -10.65
CA THR A 2 -45.93 5.66 -10.54
C THR A 2 -44.59 6.00 -9.93
N ASP A 3 -44.38 5.59 -8.68
CA ASP A 3 -43.11 5.67 -7.96
C ASP A 3 -42.04 4.89 -8.73
N LYS A 4 -41.04 5.61 -9.27
CA LYS A 4 -39.83 4.97 -9.79
C LYS A 4 -38.90 4.74 -8.59
N PRO A 5 -38.44 3.51 -8.33
CA PRO A 5 -37.42 3.28 -7.32
C PRO A 5 -36.09 3.86 -7.81
N HIS A 6 -35.82 5.12 -7.43
CA HIS A 6 -34.51 5.72 -7.56
C HIS A 6 -33.61 5.14 -6.47
N GLY A 7 -32.73 4.19 -6.84
CA GLY A 7 -31.75 3.73 -5.86
C GLY A 7 -30.93 2.53 -6.28
N LEU A 8 -29.82 2.78 -6.98
CA LEU A 8 -28.57 2.04 -6.81
C LEU A 8 -28.55 0.53 -7.12
N THR A 9 -29.49 -0.01 -7.91
CA THR A 9 -29.37 -1.36 -8.46
C THR A 9 -28.27 -1.40 -9.54
N GLY A 10 -27.02 -1.63 -9.16
CA GLY A 10 -25.95 -1.88 -10.14
C GLY A 10 -24.50 -1.69 -9.67
N LYS A 11 -24.23 -1.11 -8.51
CA LYS A 11 -22.85 -0.86 -8.05
C LYS A 11 -22.39 -1.84 -6.97
N LYS A 12 -22.30 -3.13 -7.31
CA LYS A 12 -21.73 -4.17 -6.40
C LYS A 12 -20.25 -4.50 -6.69
N ASN A 13 -19.68 -4.00 -7.79
CA ASN A 13 -18.38 -4.47 -8.29
C ASN A 13 -17.28 -3.41 -8.38
N ALA A 14 -17.50 -2.17 -7.95
CA ALA A 14 -16.42 -1.20 -7.84
C ALA A 14 -15.76 -1.38 -6.47
N LYS A 15 -14.86 -2.36 -6.34
CA LYS A 15 -13.90 -2.38 -5.22
C LYS A 15 -13.15 -1.05 -5.34
N LYS A 16 -13.45 -0.12 -4.43
CA LYS A 16 -12.80 1.20 -4.41
C LYS A 16 -11.30 0.96 -4.25
N ASP A 17 -10.47 1.60 -5.06
CA ASP A 17 -9.03 1.51 -4.89
C ASP A 17 -8.68 1.90 -3.44
N GLU A 18 -7.98 0.99 -2.76
CA GLU A 18 -7.49 1.23 -1.41
C GLU A 18 -6.46 2.35 -1.50
N THR A 19 -6.87 3.55 -1.08
CA THR A 19 -6.02 4.72 -1.09
C THR A 19 -5.14 4.67 0.15
N ALA A 20 -3.83 4.89 -0.02
CA ALA A 20 -2.92 5.01 1.11
C ALA A 20 -3.35 6.19 2.00
N GLU A 21 -3.84 5.88 3.20
CA GLU A 21 -4.46 6.87 4.11
C GLU A 21 -3.64 7.18 5.37
N SER A 22 -2.63 6.35 5.67
CA SER A 22 -1.83 6.44 6.89
C SER A 22 -0.35 6.67 6.60
N TRP A 23 0.32 7.37 7.51
CA TRP A 23 1.76 7.70 7.42
C TRP A 23 2.56 6.96 8.49
N LEU A 24 3.73 6.44 8.10
CA LEU A 24 4.71 5.88 9.02
C LEU A 24 5.87 6.86 9.20
N GLN A 25 6.08 7.37 10.41
CA GLN A 25 7.21 8.23 10.74
C GLN A 25 8.21 7.48 11.63
N VAL A 26 9.45 7.33 11.15
CA VAL A 26 10.51 6.57 11.84
C VAL A 26 11.78 7.39 11.95
N ARG A 27 12.36 7.47 13.15
CA ARG A 27 13.71 8.01 13.36
C ARG A 27 14.74 6.95 13.01
N THR A 28 15.74 7.33 12.21
CA THR A 28 16.72 6.39 11.64
C THR A 28 18.09 7.07 11.60
N LEU A 29 19.15 6.28 11.56
CA LEU A 29 20.48 6.83 11.29
C LEU A 29 20.58 7.23 9.83
N THR A 30 21.34 8.29 9.57
CA THR A 30 21.59 8.75 8.19
C THR A 30 22.21 7.64 7.33
N SER A 31 23.09 6.82 7.91
CA SER A 31 23.71 5.66 7.25
C SER A 31 22.67 4.67 6.74
N ASP A 32 21.68 4.35 7.57
CA ASP A 32 20.65 3.36 7.24
C ASP A 32 19.76 3.88 6.13
N LYS A 33 19.30 5.13 6.26
CA LYS A 33 18.51 5.79 5.21
C LYS A 33 19.26 5.83 3.88
N SER A 34 20.54 6.15 3.88
CA SER A 34 21.36 6.17 2.67
C SER A 34 21.47 4.79 2.02
N LEU A 35 21.60 3.71 2.81
CA LEU A 35 21.61 2.35 2.29
C LEU A 35 20.27 1.97 1.65
N TRP A 36 19.14 2.30 2.29
CA TRP A 36 17.82 2.01 1.75
C TRP A 36 17.53 2.78 0.47
N VAL A 37 17.96 4.04 0.36
CA VAL A 37 17.82 4.82 -0.88
C VAL A 37 18.57 4.14 -2.03
N LYS A 38 19.80 3.68 -1.80
CA LYS A 38 20.57 2.94 -2.82
C LYS A 38 19.90 1.63 -3.21
N ALA A 39 19.37 0.89 -2.24
CA ALA A 39 18.63 -0.35 -2.49
C ALA A 39 17.37 -0.09 -3.33
N ALA A 40 16.60 0.96 -3.00
CA ALA A 40 15.43 1.38 -3.75
C ALA A 40 15.77 1.74 -5.20
N GLN A 41 16.81 2.54 -5.42
CA GLN A 41 17.29 2.91 -6.74
C GLN A 41 17.72 1.68 -7.56
N LYS A 42 18.42 0.72 -6.95
CA LYS A 42 18.80 -0.53 -7.61
C LYS A 42 17.60 -1.36 -8.06
N SER A 43 16.49 -1.30 -7.32
CA SER A 43 15.23 -1.95 -7.67
C SER A 43 14.37 -1.17 -8.69
N GLY A 44 14.86 -0.02 -9.18
CA GLY A 44 14.13 0.84 -10.13
C GLY A 44 13.00 1.66 -9.50
N GLY A 45 12.96 1.78 -8.18
CA GLY A 45 11.88 2.42 -7.43
C GLY A 45 12.32 3.60 -6.57
N ASN A 46 11.37 4.18 -5.84
CA ASN A 46 11.62 5.19 -4.83
C ASN A 46 11.70 4.56 -3.42
N LEU A 47 12.24 5.32 -2.46
CA LEU A 47 12.44 4.84 -1.09
C LEU A 47 11.11 4.37 -0.44
N SER A 48 10.03 5.14 -0.59
CA SER A 48 8.74 4.81 0.02
C SER A 48 8.18 3.50 -0.52
N GLY A 49 8.18 3.31 -1.84
CA GLY A 49 7.73 2.06 -2.47
C GLY A 49 8.59 0.87 -2.05
N TRP A 50 9.91 1.05 -1.97
CA TRP A 50 10.82 0.01 -1.48
C TRP A 50 10.53 -0.37 -0.03
N VAL A 51 10.42 0.61 0.87
CA VAL A 51 10.11 0.37 2.29
C VAL A 51 8.77 -0.33 2.45
N THR A 52 7.71 0.17 1.80
CA THR A 52 6.37 -0.44 1.87
C THR A 52 6.39 -1.88 1.39
N LYS A 53 7.05 -2.15 0.24
CA LYS A 53 7.18 -3.52 -0.27
C LYS A 53 7.92 -4.42 0.71
N THR A 54 9.08 -4.00 1.19
CA THR A 54 9.88 -4.80 2.14
C THR A 54 9.13 -5.10 3.42
N LEU A 55 8.43 -4.11 4.01
CA LEU A 55 7.65 -4.32 5.22
C LEU A 55 6.46 -5.26 4.97
N ASN A 56 5.76 -5.10 3.84
CA ASN A 56 4.64 -5.97 3.48
C ASN A 56 5.11 -7.41 3.24
N ASP A 57 6.21 -7.62 2.52
CA ASP A 57 6.75 -8.95 2.23
C ASP A 57 7.16 -9.68 3.52
N VAL A 58 7.79 -8.95 4.46
CA VAL A 58 8.13 -9.49 5.78
C VAL A 58 6.86 -9.79 6.58
N ALA A 59 5.92 -8.86 6.68
CA ALA A 59 4.68 -9.07 7.43
C ALA A 59 3.86 -10.26 6.90
N LYS A 60 3.75 -10.41 5.58
CA LYS A 60 3.09 -11.57 4.95
C LYS A 60 3.78 -12.88 5.34
N LYS A 61 5.12 -12.91 5.32
CA LYS A 61 5.91 -14.08 5.70
C LYS A 61 5.68 -14.47 7.17
N GLU A 62 5.71 -13.50 8.08
CA GLU A 62 5.50 -13.72 9.52
C GLU A 62 4.06 -14.15 9.85
N LEU A 63 3.08 -13.68 9.07
CA LEU A 63 1.66 -14.00 9.25
C LEU A 63 1.19 -15.22 8.44
N ASN A 64 2.09 -15.90 7.72
CA ASN A 64 1.80 -17.04 6.84
C ASN A 64 0.70 -16.77 5.80
N ILE A 65 0.57 -15.53 5.33
CA ILE A 65 -0.42 -15.15 4.33
C ILE A 65 0.13 -15.52 2.94
N LYS A 66 -0.52 -16.46 2.25
CA LYS A 66 -0.27 -16.80 0.85
C LYS A 66 -1.22 -16.00 -0.04
N GLU A 67 -0.70 -15.43 -1.13
CA GLU A 67 -1.50 -14.84 -2.21
C GLU A 67 -2.23 -15.91 -3.03
#